data_AF-A0AAD5LMT6-F1
#
_entry.id   AF-A0AAD5LMT6-F1
#
_cell.length_a   1.000
_cell.length_b   1.000
_cell.length_c   1.000
_cell.angle_alpha   90.00
_cell.angle_beta   90.00
_cell.angle_gamma   90.00
#
_symmetry.space_group_name_H-M   'P 1'
#
loop_
_entity.id
_entity.type
_entity.pdbx_description
1 polymer ?
#
loop_
_entity_poly.entity_id
_entity_poly.type
_entity_poly.pdbx_seq_one_letter_code
_entity_poly.pdbx_strand_id
1 'polypeptide(L)'
;MPIDRDRPAGIPTIREIKPVKKVPSGLNVQRFIAREEELHQARAYAKTNDTNANRARWEEKQNLRSGSGARAKQQSQFTQEMELLNKEVQIIRAERLKKYYDACYEQWEAELRARGLALVRDRD
;
A
#
# COMPACT_ATOMS: atom_id res chain seq x y z
N MET A 1 -16.93 6.29 59.81
CA MET A 1 -17.62 5.15 60.44
C MET A 1 -17.80 5.49 61.91
N PRO A 2 -19.02 5.66 62.44
CA PRO A 2 -19.22 5.83 63.87
C PRO A 2 -18.95 4.48 64.55
N ILE A 3 -18.11 4.48 65.57
CA ILE A 3 -17.83 3.29 66.39
C ILE A 3 -18.66 3.45 67.65
N ASP A 4 -19.78 2.73 67.73
CA ASP A 4 -20.59 2.64 68.95
C ASP A 4 -19.78 1.93 70.05
N ARG A 5 -19.54 2.63 71.16
CA ARG A 5 -18.68 2.18 72.28
C ARG A 5 -19.42 1.46 73.41
N ASP A 6 -20.72 1.24 73.29
CA ASP A 6 -21.57 0.74 74.39
C ASP A 6 -21.92 -0.76 74.33
N ARG A 7 -21.12 -1.61 73.65
CA ARG A 7 -21.36 -3.08 73.64
C ARG A 7 -20.29 -3.84 74.42
N PRO A 8 -20.67 -4.73 75.37
CA PRO A 8 -19.70 -5.56 76.07
C PRO A 8 -19.01 -6.52 75.09
N ALA A 9 -17.68 -6.61 75.20
CA ALA A 9 -16.85 -7.46 74.36
C ALA A 9 -17.17 -8.94 74.61
N GLY A 10 -17.64 -9.67 73.58
CA GLY A 10 -17.71 -11.13 73.66
C GLY A 10 -18.83 -11.85 72.90
N ILE A 11 -19.82 -11.15 72.34
CA ILE A 11 -20.88 -11.82 71.57
C ILE A 11 -20.55 -11.75 70.07
N PRO A 12 -20.24 -12.87 69.38
CA PRO A 12 -20.09 -12.86 67.94
C PRO A 12 -21.40 -12.43 67.30
N THR A 13 -21.35 -11.41 66.45
CA THR A 13 -22.49 -10.94 65.65
C THR A 13 -23.03 -12.11 64.84
N ILE A 14 -24.29 -12.50 65.11
CA ILE A 14 -25.03 -13.43 64.27
C ILE A 14 -25.01 -12.83 62.87
N ARG A 15 -24.35 -13.49 61.92
CA ARG A 15 -24.37 -13.08 60.51
C ARG A 15 -25.83 -13.11 60.08
N GLU A 16 -26.39 -11.95 59.76
CA GLU A 16 -27.71 -11.86 59.14
C GLU A 16 -27.69 -12.73 57.87
N ILE A 17 -28.40 -13.86 57.93
CA ILE A 17 -28.61 -14.71 56.76
C ILE A 17 -29.55 -13.94 55.85
N LYS A 18 -28.99 -13.22 54.87
CA LYS A 18 -29.78 -12.54 53.84
C LYS A 18 -30.70 -13.57 53.19
N PRO A 19 -32.01 -13.30 53.03
CA PRO A 19 -32.92 -14.26 52.41
C PRO A 19 -32.44 -14.57 51.00
N VAL A 20 -32.24 -15.86 50.70
CA VAL A 20 -31.92 -16.33 49.35
C VAL A 20 -33.07 -15.92 48.44
N LYS A 21 -32.85 -14.88 47.64
CA LYS A 21 -33.83 -14.45 46.63
C LYS A 21 -34.03 -15.62 45.67
N LYS A 22 -35.25 -16.18 45.65
CA LYS A 22 -35.61 -17.27 44.73
C LYS A 22 -35.46 -16.74 43.31
N VAL A 23 -34.49 -17.27 42.57
CA VAL A 23 -34.31 -16.95 41.15
C VAL A 23 -35.57 -17.46 40.43
N PRO A 24 -36.26 -16.62 39.64
CA PRO A 24 -37.46 -17.06 38.94
C PRO A 24 -37.12 -18.25 38.03
N SER A 25 -37.93 -19.31 38.11
CA SER A 25 -37.77 -20.49 37.25
C SER A 25 -37.84 -20.07 35.78
N GLY A 26 -36.81 -20.42 35.01
CA GLY A 26 -36.73 -20.07 33.58
C GLY A 26 -35.78 -18.92 33.25
N LEU A 27 -35.23 -18.19 34.23
CA LEU A 27 -34.25 -17.12 33.97
C LEU A 27 -33.01 -17.63 33.22
N ASN A 28 -32.56 -18.85 33.53
CA ASN A 28 -31.42 -19.47 32.85
C ASN A 28 -31.74 -19.79 31.38
N VAL A 29 -32.98 -20.20 31.10
CA VAL A 29 -33.44 -20.50 29.73
C VAL A 29 -33.56 -19.21 28.93
N GLN A 30 -34.12 -18.14 29.52
CA GLN A 30 -34.17 -16.82 28.87
C GLN A 30 -32.78 -16.25 28.58
N ARG A 31 -31.85 -16.36 29.54
CA ARG A 31 -30.45 -15.95 29.34
C ARG A 31 -29.76 -16.77 28.25
N PHE A 32 -30.06 -18.07 28.18
CA PHE A 32 -29.53 -18.92 27.13
C PHE A 32 -30.07 -18.53 25.75
N ILE A 33 -31.39 -18.31 25.62
CA ILE A 33 -32.02 -17.88 24.37
C ILE A 33 -31.47 -16.52 23.93
N ALA A 34 -31.41 -15.53 24.82
CA ALA A 34 -30.85 -14.21 24.50
C ALA A 34 -29.39 -14.31 24.02
N ARG A 35 -28.57 -15.14 24.68
CA ARG A 35 -27.19 -15.38 24.28
C ARG A 35 -27.08 -16.06 22.91
N GLU A 36 -27.93 -17.06 22.63
CA GLU A 36 -27.95 -17.73 21.33
C GLU A 36 -28.41 -16.78 20.21
N GLU A 37 -29.38 -15.91 20.48
CA GLU A 37 -29.82 -14.86 19.55
C GLU A 37 -28.70 -13.85 19.26
N GLU A 38 -27.98 -13.39 20.29
CA GLU A 38 -26.80 -12.53 20.14
C GLU A 38 -25.71 -13.20 19.29
N LEU A 39 -25.40 -14.48 19.57
CA LEU A 39 -24.41 -15.24 18.79
C LEU A 39 -24.86 -15.43 17.33
N HIS A 40 -26.15 -15.67 17.11
CA HIS A 40 -26.71 -15.78 15.77
C HIS A 40 -26.56 -14.47 14.99
N GLN A 41 -26.90 -13.34 15.63
CA GLN A 41 -26.73 -12.00 15.03
C GLN A 41 -25.26 -11.69 14.74
N ALA A 42 -24.36 -12.00 15.67
CA ALA A 42 -22.92 -11.79 15.50
C ALA A 42 -22.36 -12.61 14.32
N ARG A 43 -22.79 -13.88 14.17
CA ARG A 43 -22.40 -14.73 13.02
C ARG A 43 -22.93 -14.18 11.70
N ALA A 44 -24.17 -13.71 11.68
CA ALA A 44 -24.76 -13.10 10.49
C ALA A 44 -24.00 -11.83 10.08
N TYR A 45 -23.66 -10.98 11.04
CA TYR A 45 -22.86 -9.78 10.82
C TYR A 45 -21.45 -10.09 10.32
N ALA A 46 -20.76 -11.07 10.93
CA ALA A 46 -19.44 -11.48 10.48
C ALA A 46 -19.47 -11.94 9.02
N LYS A 47 -20.47 -12.76 8.66
CA LYS A 47 -20.64 -13.25 7.28
C LYS A 47 -20.86 -12.11 6.29
N THR A 48 -21.72 -11.14 6.60
CA THR A 48 -21.96 -10.00 5.71
C THR A 48 -20.73 -9.12 5.59
N ASN A 49 -20.02 -8.89 6.70
CA ASN A 49 -18.78 -8.12 6.70
C ASN A 49 -17.70 -8.80 5.84
N ASP A 50 -17.53 -10.11 5.95
CA ASP A 50 -16.57 -10.87 5.13
C ASP A 50 -16.90 -10.78 3.64
N THR A 51 -18.19 -10.88 3.27
CA THR A 51 -18.61 -10.72 1.87
C THR A 51 -18.33 -9.31 1.35
N ASN A 52 -18.56 -8.28 2.16
CA ASN A 52 -18.29 -6.89 1.79
C ASN A 52 -16.79 -6.63 1.67
N ALA A 53 -15.98 -7.15 2.59
CA ALA A 53 -14.53 -7.04 2.57
C ALA A 53 -13.94 -7.70 1.30
N ASN A 54 -14.42 -8.89 0.95
CA ASN A 54 -14.00 -9.59 -0.26
C ASN A 54 -14.39 -8.81 -1.53
N ARG A 55 -15.60 -8.25 -1.58
CA ARG A 55 -16.05 -7.44 -2.70
C ARG A 55 -15.22 -6.17 -2.85
N ALA A 56 -14.97 -5.45 -1.76
CA ALA A 56 -14.16 -4.23 -1.77
C ALA A 56 -12.74 -4.50 -2.30
N ARG A 57 -12.10 -5.58 -1.84
CA ARG A 57 -10.77 -5.99 -2.35
C ARG A 57 -10.79 -6.32 -3.85
N TRP A 58 -11.85 -6.98 -4.32
CA TRP A 58 -11.99 -7.31 -5.73
C TRP A 58 -12.17 -6.04 -6.58
N GLU A 59 -13.02 -5.12 -6.16
CA GLU A 59 -13.27 -3.84 -6.85
C GLU A 59 -11.99 -2.98 -6.91
N GLU A 60 -11.22 -2.90 -5.81
CA GLU A 60 -9.91 -2.23 -5.79
C GLU A 60 -8.93 -2.85 -6.80
N LYS A 61 -8.83 -4.19 -6.83
CA LYS A 61 -7.98 -4.92 -7.77
C LYS A 61 -8.38 -4.66 -9.23
N GLN A 62 -9.68 -4.54 -9.53
CA GLN A 62 -10.15 -4.18 -10.86
C GLN A 62 -9.84 -2.72 -11.20
N ASN A 63 -9.99 -1.79 -10.25
CA ASN A 63 -9.65 -0.37 -10.45
C ASN A 63 -8.16 -0.16 -10.73
N LEU A 64 -7.28 -0.95 -10.14
CA LEU A 64 -5.85 -0.98 -10.48
C LEU A 64 -5.58 -1.50 -11.89
N ARG A 65 -6.47 -2.29 -12.48
CA ARG A 65 -6.29 -2.83 -13.83
C ARG A 65 -6.88 -1.95 -14.92
N SER A 66 -8.06 -1.38 -14.66
CA SER A 66 -8.88 -0.70 -15.68
C SER A 66 -8.98 0.81 -15.46
N GLY A 67 -8.68 1.31 -14.25
CA GLY A 67 -8.80 2.71 -13.88
C GLY A 67 -7.45 3.40 -13.68
N SER A 68 -7.14 3.76 -12.44
CA SER A 68 -5.89 4.46 -12.09
C SER A 68 -4.64 3.71 -12.53
N GLY A 69 -4.60 2.39 -12.39
CA GLY A 69 -3.42 1.63 -12.80
C GLY A 69 -3.31 1.38 -14.32
N ALA A 70 -4.40 1.48 -15.08
CA ALA A 70 -4.31 1.53 -16.55
C ALA A 70 -3.60 2.82 -17.00
N ARG A 71 -3.97 3.96 -16.40
CA ARG A 71 -3.29 5.24 -16.62
C ARG A 71 -1.82 5.19 -16.19
N ALA A 72 -1.50 4.55 -15.07
CA ALA A 72 -0.11 4.37 -14.63
C ALA A 72 0.71 3.52 -15.62
N LYS A 73 0.14 2.44 -16.16
CA LYS A 73 0.78 1.62 -17.19
C LYS A 73 0.99 2.40 -18.49
N GLN A 74 -0.02 3.15 -18.93
CA GLN A 74 0.09 3.99 -20.13
C GLN A 74 1.17 5.07 -19.94
N GLN A 75 1.24 5.70 -18.77
CA GLN A 75 2.29 6.67 -18.45
C GLN A 75 3.68 6.01 -18.44
N SER A 76 3.80 4.79 -17.92
CA SER A 76 5.06 4.03 -17.96
C SER A 76 5.48 3.69 -19.39
N GLN A 77 4.53 3.38 -20.28
CA GLN A 77 4.83 3.13 -21.69
C GLN A 77 5.29 4.41 -22.39
N PHE A 78 4.56 5.51 -22.17
CA PHE A 78 4.90 6.81 -22.74
C PHE A 78 6.30 7.31 -22.31
N THR A 79 6.65 7.12 -21.04
CA THR A 79 7.98 7.48 -20.53
C THR A 79 9.09 6.64 -21.18
N GLN A 80 8.87 5.34 -21.35
CA GLN A 80 9.82 4.46 -22.06
C GLN A 80 9.99 4.87 -23.53
N GLU A 81 8.89 5.18 -24.22
CA GLU A 81 8.92 5.66 -25.61
C GLU A 81 9.69 6.99 -25.73
N MET A 82 9.45 7.93 -24.82
CA MET A 82 10.21 9.19 -24.77
C MET A 82 11.71 8.97 -24.55
N GLU A 83 12.10 8.03 -23.69
CA GLU A 83 13.51 7.71 -23.46
C GLU A 83 14.18 7.11 -24.70
N LEU A 84 13.49 6.23 -25.43
CA LEU A 84 13.99 5.65 -26.67
C LEU A 84 14.16 6.72 -27.74
N LEU A 85 13.17 7.58 -27.93
CA LEU A 85 13.25 8.71 -28.87
C LEU A 85 14.41 9.65 -28.54
N ASN A 86 14.64 9.96 -27.27
CA ASN A 86 15.77 10.79 -26.86
C ASN A 86 17.13 10.13 -27.19
N LYS A 87 17.25 8.82 -27.00
CA LYS A 87 18.46 8.06 -27.38
C LYS A 87 18.69 8.10 -28.88
N GLU A 88 17.65 7.88 -29.68
CA GLU A 88 17.73 7.94 -31.14
C GLU A 88 18.17 9.32 -31.63
N VAL A 89 17.63 10.39 -31.05
CA VAL A 89 18.03 11.77 -31.38
C VAL A 89 19.52 12.00 -31.08
N GLN A 90 20.01 11.49 -29.95
CA GLN A 90 21.43 11.61 -29.61
C GLN A 90 22.33 10.86 -30.58
N ILE A 91 21.96 9.63 -30.98
CA ILE A 91 22.69 8.83 -31.96
C ILE A 91 22.74 9.56 -33.30
N ILE A 92 21.59 10.00 -33.82
CA ILE A 92 21.51 10.74 -35.09
C ILE A 92 22.35 12.02 -35.03
N ARG A 93 22.31 12.75 -33.91
CA ARG A 93 23.12 13.96 -33.73
C ARG A 93 24.61 13.64 -33.75
N ALA A 94 25.04 12.60 -33.04
CA ALA A 94 26.43 12.17 -33.01
C ALA A 94 26.93 11.76 -34.40
N GLU A 95 26.13 10.99 -35.15
CA GLU A 95 26.45 10.60 -36.52
C GLU A 95 26.56 11.80 -37.46
N ARG A 96 25.64 12.76 -37.36
CA ARG A 96 25.68 13.98 -38.16
C ARG A 96 26.91 14.82 -37.85
N LEU A 97 27.24 14.99 -36.57
CA LEU A 97 28.44 15.70 -36.14
C LEU A 97 29.70 15.00 -36.64
N LYS A 98 29.77 13.67 -36.52
CA LYS A 98 30.87 12.88 -37.05
C LYS A 98 31.05 13.11 -38.55
N LYS A 99 29.99 12.96 -39.34
CA LYS A 99 30.02 13.21 -40.80
C LYS A 99 30.49 14.64 -41.14
N TYR A 100 30.03 15.63 -40.39
CA TYR A 100 30.44 17.01 -40.58
C TYR A 100 31.95 17.19 -40.32
N TYR A 101 32.45 16.70 -39.19
CA TYR A 101 33.87 16.81 -38.86
C TYR A 101 34.76 15.96 -39.77
N ASP A 102 34.32 14.78 -40.18
CA ASP A 102 35.03 13.95 -41.16
C ASP A 102 35.23 14.73 -42.48
N ALA A 103 34.18 15.40 -42.97
CA ALA A 103 34.27 16.26 -44.15
C ALA A 103 35.21 17.47 -43.94
N CYS A 104 35.18 18.10 -42.75
CA CYS A 104 36.12 19.17 -42.42
C CYS A 104 37.58 18.66 -42.37
N TYR A 105 37.81 17.47 -41.81
CA TYR A 105 39.14 16.86 -41.74
C TYR A 105 39.69 16.58 -43.14
N GLU A 106 38.88 16.07 -44.07
CA GLU A 106 39.30 15.86 -45.46
C GLU A 106 39.71 17.17 -46.13
N GLN A 107 38.94 18.24 -45.94
CA GLN A 107 39.26 19.57 -46.47
C GLN A 107 40.58 20.10 -45.90
N TRP A 108 40.76 20.04 -44.58
CA TRP A 108 41.99 20.49 -43.93
C TRP A 108 43.21 19.66 -44.34
N GLU A 109 43.05 18.35 -44.51
CA GLU A 109 44.13 17.50 -45.02
C GLU A 109 44.55 17.89 -46.44
N ALA A 110 43.58 18.20 -47.32
CA ALA A 110 43.88 18.66 -48.67
C ALA A 110 44.64 20.00 -48.66
N GLU A 111 44.20 20.96 -47.85
CA GLU A 111 44.87 22.27 -47.72
C GLU A 111 46.28 22.16 -47.12
N LEU A 112 46.47 21.31 -46.12
CA LEU A 112 47.78 21.08 -45.51
C LEU A 112 48.72 20.36 -46.48
N ARG A 113 48.24 19.36 -47.20
CA ARG A 113 49.05 18.68 -48.24
C ARG A 113 49.51 19.64 -49.31
N ALA A 114 48.66 20.58 -49.74
CA ALA A 114 49.04 21.63 -50.69
C ALA A 114 50.18 22.52 -50.16
N ARG A 115 50.34 22.62 -48.84
CA ARG A 115 51.45 23.33 -48.16
C ARG A 115 52.62 22.42 -47.77
N GLY A 116 52.59 21.13 -48.14
CA GLY A 116 53.59 20.14 -47.75
C GLY A 116 53.52 19.69 -46.29
N LEU A 117 52.41 19.97 -45.60
CA LEU A 117 52.15 19.59 -44.21
C LEU A 117 51.12 18.44 -44.13
N ALA A 118 51.00 17.81 -42.97
CA ALA A 118 50.02 16.76 -42.71
C ALA A 118 49.45 16.84 -41.29
N LEU A 119 48.22 16.35 -41.12
CA LEU A 119 47.59 16.20 -39.80
C LEU A 119 48.25 15.04 -39.03
N VAL A 120 48.55 15.27 -37.75
CA VAL A 120 48.99 14.21 -36.83
C VAL A 120 47.78 13.33 -36.52
N ARG A 121 47.91 12.03 -36.77
CA ARG A 121 46.92 11.02 -36.38
C ARG A 121 47.48 10.25 -35.21
N ASP A 122 46.70 10.12 -34.15
CA ASP A 122 47.03 9.22 -33.05
C ASP A 122 47.13 7.80 -33.61
N ARG A 123 48.23 7.11 -33.28
CA ARG A 123 48.40 5.69 -33.59
C ARG A 123 47.88 4.92 -32.37
N ASP A 124 46.80 4.18 -32.58
CA ASP A 124 46.39 3.11 -31.66
C ASP A 124 47.39 1.96 -31.69
#